data_AF-A0A1M4PSA2-F1
#
_entry.id   AF-A0A1M4PSA2-F1
#
_cell.length_a   1.000
_cell.length_b   1.000
_cell.length_c   1.000
_cell.angle_alpha   90.00
_cell.angle_beta   90.00
_cell.angle_gamma   90.00
#
_symmetry.space_group_name_H-M   'P 1'
#
loop_
_entity.id
_entity.type
_entity.pdbx_description
1 polymer ?
#
loop_
_entity_poly.entity_id
_entity_poly.type
_entity_poly.pdbx_seq_one_letter_code
_entity_poly.pdbx_strand_id
1 'polypeptide(L)'
;MHNAAKSIEQRIEGLGEIKALENVSAIRFKQSKAFELHNPYPIIGEEGNRNFGDNVLFKKASFQIPIGANVALTGENGTGKQL
;
A
#
# COMPACT_ATOMS: atom_id res chain seq x y z
N MET A 1 -28.55 51.78 2.73
CA MET A 1 -27.92 50.62 3.42
C MET A 1 -28.72 49.31 3.32
N HIS A 2 -29.86 49.25 2.62
CA HIS A 2 -30.73 48.05 2.59
C HIS A 2 -30.36 47.02 1.49
N ASN A 3 -29.65 47.43 0.44
CA ASN A 3 -29.38 46.58 -0.73
C ASN A 3 -28.23 45.57 -0.52
N ALA A 4 -27.29 45.87 0.38
CA ALA A 4 -26.19 44.97 0.70
C ALA A 4 -26.69 43.72 1.45
N ALA A 5 -27.65 43.89 2.37
CA ALA A 5 -28.28 42.79 3.08
C ALA A 5 -29.03 41.84 2.12
N LYS A 6 -29.87 42.39 1.23
CA LYS A 6 -30.60 41.60 0.21
C LYS A 6 -29.67 40.84 -0.73
N SER A 7 -28.55 41.44 -1.12
CA SER A 7 -27.53 40.80 -1.97
C SER A 7 -26.89 39.58 -1.29
N ILE A 8 -26.65 39.67 0.02
CA ILE A 8 -26.09 38.58 0.82
C ILE A 8 -27.13 37.47 1.01
N GLU A 9 -28.39 37.82 1.31
CA GLU A 9 -29.49 36.86 1.43
C GLU A 9 -29.69 36.05 0.16
N GLN A 10 -29.75 36.69 -1.01
CA GLN A 10 -29.91 35.99 -2.30
C GLN A 10 -28.73 35.07 -2.62
N ARG A 11 -27.50 35.45 -2.22
CA ARG A 11 -26.32 34.60 -2.40
C ARG A 11 -26.34 33.40 -1.47
N ILE A 12 -26.86 33.54 -0.25
CA ILE A 12 -27.04 32.43 0.69
C ILE A 12 -28.14 31.48 0.19
N GLU A 13 -29.24 32.01 -0.33
CA GLU A 13 -30.36 31.23 -0.87
C GLU A 13 -29.96 30.44 -2.13
N GLY A 14 -29.02 30.99 -2.92
CA GLY A 14 -28.44 30.32 -4.08
C GLY A 14 -27.35 29.28 -3.76
N LEU A 15 -26.89 29.21 -2.51
CA LEU A 15 -26.02 28.11 -2.06
C LEU A 15 -26.91 26.88 -1.88
N GLY A 16 -26.97 26.04 -2.91
CA GLY A 16 -27.64 24.74 -2.84
C GLY A 16 -27.09 23.89 -1.70
N GLU A 17 -27.91 22.97 -1.20
CA GLU A 17 -27.48 22.04 -0.15
C GLU A 17 -26.24 21.26 -0.59
N ILE A 18 -25.15 21.42 0.17
CA ILE A 18 -23.96 20.59 0.02
C ILE A 18 -24.33 19.19 0.52
N LYS A 19 -24.78 18.33 -0.40
CA LYS A 19 -24.94 16.91 -0.11
C LYS A 19 -23.55 16.32 0.07
N ALA A 20 -23.25 15.83 1.27
CA ALA A 20 -22.05 15.05 1.51
C ALA A 20 -22.01 13.92 0.48
N LEU A 21 -20.88 13.76 -0.21
CA LEU A 21 -20.71 12.72 -1.22
C LEU A 21 -20.97 11.37 -0.54
N GLU A 22 -22.04 10.68 -0.93
CA GLU A 22 -22.41 9.39 -0.37
C GLU A 22 -21.25 8.41 -0.62
N ASN A 23 -20.48 8.17 0.44
CA ASN A 23 -19.41 7.19 0.58
C ASN A 23 -18.55 7.02 -0.68
N VAL A 24 -17.35 7.63 -0.68
CA VAL A 24 -16.26 7.18 -1.55
C VAL A 24 -16.04 5.70 -1.26
N SER A 25 -16.58 4.82 -2.11
CA SER A 25 -16.52 3.38 -1.92
C SER A 25 -15.05 2.98 -1.84
N ALA A 26 -14.67 2.26 -0.78
CA ALA A 26 -13.29 1.81 -0.63
C ALA A 26 -12.88 1.00 -1.86
N ILE A 27 -11.72 1.33 -2.44
CA ILE A 27 -11.19 0.61 -3.60
C ILE A 27 -10.92 -0.84 -3.15
N ARG A 28 -11.66 -1.78 -3.73
CA ARG A 28 -11.50 -3.22 -3.46
C ARG A 28 -10.76 -3.88 -4.60
N PHE A 29 -9.53 -4.29 -4.34
CA PHE A 29 -8.79 -5.15 -5.26
C PHE A 29 -9.34 -6.58 -5.17
N LYS A 30 -9.90 -7.09 -6.26
CA LYS A 30 -10.31 -8.49 -6.35
C LYS A 30 -9.05 -9.35 -6.44
N GLN A 31 -8.73 -10.10 -5.40
CA GLN A 31 -7.71 -11.15 -5.48
C GLN A 31 -8.28 -12.41 -6.13
N SER A 32 -7.51 -13.05 -7.00
CA SER A 32 -7.91 -14.30 -7.64
C SER A 32 -7.85 -15.46 -6.64
N LYS A 33 -8.72 -16.47 -6.81
CA LYS A 33 -8.72 -17.71 -6.02
C LYS A 33 -7.61 -18.69 -6.41
N ALA A 34 -6.70 -18.32 -7.31
CA ALA A 34 -5.68 -19.21 -7.86
C ALA A 34 -4.52 -19.53 -6.88
N PHE A 35 -4.57 -19.01 -5.65
CA PHE A 35 -3.50 -19.08 -4.66
C PHE A 35 -3.79 -20.03 -3.49
N GLU A 36 -4.52 -21.12 -3.71
CA GLU A 36 -4.60 -22.20 -2.72
C GLU A 36 -3.25 -22.92 -2.64
N LEU A 37 -2.33 -22.32 -1.89
CA LEU A 37 -1.05 -22.93 -1.54
C LEU A 37 -1.31 -23.91 -0.39
N HIS A 38 -0.87 -25.16 -0.56
CA HIS A 38 -1.00 -26.20 0.47
C HIS A 38 0.29 -26.40 1.29
N ASN A 39 1.42 -25.86 0.82
CA ASN A 39 2.67 -25.87 1.56
C ASN A 39 2.63 -24.76 2.64
N PRO A 40 2.85 -25.07 3.93
CA PRO A 40 2.90 -24.05 4.98
C PRO A 40 4.02 -23.01 4.79
N TYR A 41 5.09 -23.35 4.05
CA TYR A 41 6.22 -22.46 3.73
C TYR A 41 6.46 -22.40 2.21
N PRO A 42 5.65 -21.66 1.46
CA PRO A 42 5.73 -21.62 -0.01
C PRO A 42 7.02 -20.98 -0.56
N ILE A 43 7.73 -20.18 0.24
CA ILE A 43 8.99 -19.55 -0.16
C ILE A 43 10.05 -19.92 0.88
N ILE A 44 11.12 -20.55 0.42
CA ILE A 44 12.25 -20.98 1.23
C ILE A 44 13.53 -20.55 0.51
N GLY A 45 14.42 -19.87 1.23
CA GLY A 45 15.80 -19.58 0.82
C GLY A 45 16.76 -20.27 1.78
N GLU A 46 17.72 -21.01 1.24
CA GLU A 46 18.72 -21.75 2.03
C GLU A 46 20.13 -21.35 1.61
N GLU A 47 20.92 -20.91 2.58
CA GLU A 47 22.34 -20.55 2.44
C GLU A 47 22.67 -19.67 1.22
N GLY A 48 21.77 -18.75 0.87
CA GLY A 48 21.92 -17.85 -0.27
C GLY A 48 23.11 -16.91 -0.13
N ASN A 49 23.89 -16.77 -1.21
CA ASN A 49 24.98 -15.82 -1.31
C ASN A 49 24.75 -14.88 -2.49
N ARG A 50 24.96 -13.57 -2.28
CA ARG A 50 24.78 -12.56 -3.33
C ARG A 50 25.79 -11.46 -3.14
N ASN A 51 26.51 -11.15 -4.22
CA ASN A 51 27.50 -10.09 -4.28
C ASN A 51 27.21 -9.20 -5.50
N PHE A 52 27.57 -7.93 -5.40
CA PHE A 52 27.58 -7.00 -6.53
C PHE A 52 28.98 -6.40 -6.66
N GLY A 53 29.78 -6.93 -7.58
CA GLY A 53 31.23 -6.73 -7.57
C GLY A 53 31.82 -7.26 -6.28
N ASP A 54 32.61 -6.42 -5.60
CA ASP A 54 33.26 -6.76 -4.33
C ASP A 54 32.34 -6.60 -3.09
N ASN A 55 31.14 -6.06 -3.27
CA ASN A 55 30.20 -5.84 -2.17
C ASN A 55 29.37 -7.10 -1.92
N VAL A 56 29.57 -7.71 -0.75
CA VAL A 56 28.77 -8.85 -0.27
C VAL A 56 27.46 -8.35 0.33
N LEU A 57 26.34 -8.74 -0.26
CA LEU A 57 24.99 -8.33 0.16
C LEU A 57 24.35 -9.40 1.04
N PHE A 58 24.49 -10.66 0.65
CA PHE A 58 24.06 -11.81 1.43
C PHE A 58 25.19 -12.83 1.51
N LYS A 59 25.42 -13.36 2.71
CA LYS A 59 26.37 -14.44 2.96
C LYS A 59 25.67 -15.53 3.75
N LYS A 60 25.46 -16.69 3.13
CA LYS A 60 24.73 -17.83 3.70
C LYS A 60 23.40 -17.44 4.35
N ALA A 61 22.64 -16.56 3.71
CA ALA A 61 21.35 -16.13 4.22
C ALA A 61 20.31 -17.23 4.03
N SER A 62 19.59 -17.58 5.10
CA SER A 62 18.48 -18.53 5.07
C SER A 62 17.22 -17.89 5.64
N PHE A 63 16.08 -18.07 4.98
CA PHE A 63 14.80 -17.54 5.42
C PHE A 63 13.64 -18.39 4.87
N GLN A 64 12.48 -18.29 5.53
CA GLN A 64 11.25 -18.94 5.12
C GLN A 64 10.11 -17.94 5.23
N ILE A 65 9.22 -17.89 4.25
CA ILE A 65 8.00 -17.08 4.30
C ILE A 65 6.81 -18.02 4.40
N PRO A 66 6.11 -18.03 5.55
CA PRO A 66 4.90 -18.84 5.72
C PRO A 66 3.77 -18.38 4.81
N ILE A 67 2.85 -19.30 4.53
CA ILE A 67 1.60 -18.95 3.85
C ILE A 67 0.81 -17.91 4.65
N GLY A 68 0.28 -16.90 3.96
CA GLY A 68 -0.53 -15.83 4.55
C GLY A 68 0.27 -14.79 5.35
N ALA A 69 1.60 -14.90 5.42
CA ALA A 69 2.42 -13.93 6.12
C ALA A 69 2.56 -12.63 5.31
N ASN A 70 2.35 -11.49 5.98
CA ASN A 70 2.72 -10.17 5.47
C ASN A 70 4.16 -9.89 5.88
N VAL A 71 5.09 -9.98 4.93
CA VAL A 71 6.52 -9.80 5.19
C VAL A 71 7.02 -8.54 4.50
N ALA A 72 7.86 -7.77 5.19
CA ALA A 72 8.50 -6.58 4.67
C ALA A 72 10.02 -6.75 4.65
N LEU A 73 10.66 -6.29 3.58
CA LEU A 73 12.11 -6.14 3.51
C LEU A 73 12.48 -4.71 3.91
N THR A 74 13.27 -4.55 4.97
CA THR A 74 13.66 -3.25 5.53
C THR A 74 15.18 -3.10 5.58
N GLY A 75 15.67 -1.87 5.70
CA GLY A 75 17.11 -1.55 5.73
C GLY A 75 17.42 -0.26 4.98
N GLU A 76 18.67 0.17 5.03
CA GLU A 76 19.15 1.37 4.32
C GLU A 76 19.21 1.16 2.79
N ASN A 77 19.40 2.24 2.04
CA ASN A 77 19.55 2.13 0.58
C ASN A 77 20.85 1.38 0.24
N GLY A 78 20.80 0.51 -0.76
CA GLY A 78 21.94 -0.32 -1.16
C GLY A 78 22.11 -1.63 -0.38
N THR A 79 21.29 -1.93 0.64
CA THR A 79 21.42 -3.16 1.43
C THR A 79 20.79 -4.42 0.80
N GLY A 80 20.40 -4.38 -0.47
CA GLY A 80 19.87 -5.57 -1.15
C GLY A 80 18.36 -5.74 -1.16
N LYS A 81 17.58 -4.71 -0.78
CA LYS A 81 16.11 -4.81 -0.76
C LYS A 81 15.43 -4.98 -2.14
N GLN A 82 16.09 -4.57 -3.21
CA GLN A 82 15.57 -4.58 -4.60
C GLN A 82 16.38 -5.49 -5.53
N LEU A 83 17.35 -6.25 -4.97
CA LEU A 83 18.41 -6.96 -5.69
C LEU A 83 18.06 -8.38 -6.15
#